data_AF-A0AA39C2M8-F1
#
_entry.id   AF-A0AA39C2M8-F1
#
_cell.length_a   1.000
_cell.length_b   1.000
_cell.length_c   1.000
_cell.angle_alpha   90.00
_cell.angle_beta   90.00
_cell.angle_gamma   90.00
#
_symmetry.space_group_name_H-M   'P 1'
#
loop_
_entity.id
_entity.type
_entity.pdbx_description
1 polymer ?
#
loop_
_entity_poly.entity_id
_entity_poly.type
_entity_poly.pdbx_seq_one_letter_code
_entity_poly.pdbx_strand_id
1 'polypeptide(L)'
;AVVTISKEHEWIPDKDYDENLMEKMYPIVTNNRGFYTPLEKIKNYYGIVTVISMCVIFSMTYIVIVLSGKRRRWAFAGFEVLRLIVNASIHNEYRTNVEKLEDLRDSRYDVIYGGLSIPPLINDPLLKKKFIVTHPNCASLIIGNNSAACICDILYLSTVVFDEKFHMSKEPISKTVYSLPIRDDWPLRERVDIFLMRLEQ
;
A
#
# COMPACT_ATOMS: atom_id res chain seq x y z
N ALA A 1 -17.46 12.34 -26.12
CA ALA A 1 -16.29 12.39 -27.02
C ALA A 1 -15.10 11.86 -26.26
N VAL A 2 -14.50 10.77 -26.74
CA VAL A 2 -13.29 10.17 -26.17
C VAL A 2 -12.12 11.03 -26.63
N VAL A 3 -11.47 11.75 -25.72
CA VAL A 3 -10.24 12.49 -26.03
C VAL A 3 -9.08 11.53 -25.86
N THR A 4 -8.67 10.93 -26.98
CA THR A 4 -7.37 10.28 -27.15
C THR A 4 -6.27 11.29 -26.89
N ILE A 5 -5.43 11.02 -25.91
CA ILE A 5 -4.17 11.75 -25.68
C ILE A 5 -3.24 11.36 -26.82
N SER A 6 -3.06 12.28 -27.77
CA SER A 6 -2.12 12.16 -28.87
C SER A 6 -0.69 12.10 -28.34
N LYS A 7 -0.03 10.96 -28.52
CA LYS A 7 1.43 10.87 -28.54
C LYS A 7 1.89 11.53 -29.83
N GLU A 8 2.37 12.76 -29.72
CA GLU A 8 3.37 13.39 -30.61
C GLU A 8 3.33 14.90 -30.34
N HIS A 9 4.09 15.32 -29.33
CA HIS A 9 4.92 16.52 -29.34
C HIS A 9 5.85 16.35 -28.14
N GLU A 10 7.09 16.04 -28.45
CA GLU A 10 8.19 15.93 -27.49
C GLU A 10 8.41 17.34 -26.93
N TRP A 11 7.73 17.66 -25.83
CA TRP A 11 7.93 18.89 -25.09
C TRP A 11 9.29 18.73 -24.39
N ILE A 12 10.33 19.33 -24.97
CA ILE A 12 11.64 19.46 -24.34
C ILE A 12 11.43 20.49 -23.21
N PRO A 13 11.45 20.09 -21.93
CA PRO A 13 11.31 21.06 -20.86
C PRO A 13 12.57 21.90 -20.82
N ASP A 14 12.39 23.21 -20.95
CA ASP A 14 13.42 24.20 -20.65
C ASP A 14 13.88 23.97 -19.20
N LYS A 15 15.19 23.95 -18.97
CA LYS A 15 15.81 23.39 -17.76
C LYS A 15 15.61 24.21 -16.47
N ASP A 16 14.87 25.31 -16.53
CA ASP A 16 14.62 26.25 -15.43
C ASP A 16 13.12 26.46 -15.17
N TYR A 17 12.27 25.44 -15.35
CA TYR A 17 10.86 25.53 -14.95
C TYR A 17 10.70 25.31 -13.43
N ASP A 18 10.26 26.38 -12.76
CA ASP A 18 10.11 26.59 -11.32
C ASP A 18 9.24 25.54 -10.59
N GLU A 19 9.64 25.20 -9.37
CA GLU A 19 9.10 24.12 -8.52
C GLU A 19 7.68 24.34 -7.94
N ASN A 20 6.89 25.32 -8.40
CA ASN A 20 5.67 25.77 -7.71
C ASN A 20 4.35 25.72 -8.49
N LEU A 21 4.29 24.98 -9.59
CA LEU A 21 3.02 24.54 -10.14
C LEU A 21 2.41 23.49 -9.21
N MET A 22 1.14 23.62 -8.79
CA MET A 22 0.50 22.69 -7.84
C MET A 22 0.74 21.25 -8.29
N GLU A 23 1.64 20.58 -7.57
CA GLU A 23 2.18 19.30 -7.99
C GLU A 23 1.10 18.25 -7.72
N LYS A 24 0.60 17.67 -8.80
CA LYS A 24 -0.37 16.60 -8.79
C LYS A 24 0.35 15.29 -8.57
N MET A 25 0.39 14.86 -7.31
CA MET A 25 1.00 13.60 -6.89
C MET A 25 -0.04 12.50 -6.74
N TYR A 26 0.33 11.28 -7.13
CA TYR A 26 -0.49 10.09 -6.94
C TYR A 26 0.21 9.11 -5.97
N PRO A 27 0.13 9.32 -4.65
CA PRO A 27 0.65 8.36 -3.68
C PRO A 27 -0.21 7.08 -3.65
N ILE A 28 0.39 6.02 -3.11
CA ILE A 28 -0.29 4.77 -2.81
C ILE A 28 -0.74 4.82 -1.36
N VAL A 29 -2.01 4.54 -1.12
CA VAL A 29 -2.60 4.52 0.21
C VAL A 29 -3.08 3.11 0.51
N THR A 30 -2.70 2.62 1.69
CA THR A 30 -3.08 1.30 2.20
C THR A 30 -3.48 1.41 3.65
N ASN A 31 -4.23 0.44 4.17
CA ASN A 31 -4.51 0.40 5.59
C ASN A 31 -3.20 0.13 6.37
N ASN A 32 -2.95 0.82 7.50
CA ASN A 32 -1.74 0.58 8.27
C ASN A 32 -1.79 -0.83 8.87
N ARG A 33 -0.89 -1.70 8.43
CA ARG A 33 -1.00 -3.14 8.72
C ARG A 33 -0.42 -3.53 10.09
N GLY A 34 0.16 -2.61 10.85
CA GLY A 34 0.66 -2.90 12.21
C GLY A 34 1.72 -4.01 12.25
N PHE A 35 1.69 -4.84 13.28
CA PHE A 35 2.70 -5.88 13.54
C PHE A 35 2.25 -7.26 13.05
N TYR A 36 3.20 -8.11 12.62
CA TYR A 36 2.91 -9.54 12.48
C TYR A 36 2.66 -10.16 13.84
N THR A 37 1.55 -10.88 13.98
CA THR A 37 1.36 -11.73 15.16
C THR A 37 2.34 -12.91 15.11
N PRO A 38 2.76 -13.46 16.26
CA PRO A 38 3.68 -14.60 16.30
C PRO A 38 3.17 -15.80 15.48
N LEU A 39 1.86 -16.06 15.49
CA LEU A 39 1.23 -17.13 14.71
C LEU A 39 1.32 -16.90 13.20
N GLU A 40 1.17 -15.67 12.74
CA GLU A 40 1.32 -15.34 11.32
C GLU A 40 2.77 -15.49 10.86
N LYS A 41 3.75 -15.12 11.68
CA LYS A 41 5.17 -15.36 11.38
C LYS A 41 5.45 -16.85 11.20
N ILE A 42 4.98 -17.66 12.14
CA ILE A 42 5.16 -19.12 12.10
C ILE A 42 4.46 -19.73 10.87
N LYS A 43 3.25 -19.27 10.56
CA LYS A 43 2.49 -19.67 9.37
C LYS A 43 3.24 -19.35 8.07
N ASN A 44 3.80 -18.14 7.94
CA ASN A 44 4.53 -17.74 6.75
C ASN A 44 5.85 -18.52 6.58
N TYR A 45 6.55 -18.82 7.67
CA TYR A 45 7.87 -19.46 7.60
C TYR A 45 7.79 -20.96 7.32
N TYR A 46 6.85 -21.66 7.95
CA TYR A 46 6.78 -23.12 7.86
C TYR A 46 5.67 -23.60 6.91
N GLY A 47 4.66 -22.77 6.62
CA GLY A 47 3.43 -23.16 5.94
C GLY A 47 2.36 -23.70 6.90
N ILE A 48 1.08 -23.62 6.53
CA ILE A 48 0.00 -23.96 7.48
C ILE A 48 -0.02 -25.45 7.87
N VAL A 49 0.34 -26.33 6.95
CA VAL A 49 0.28 -27.79 7.13
C VAL A 49 1.32 -28.29 8.14
N THR A 50 2.54 -27.78 8.07
CA THR A 50 3.63 -28.09 9.01
C THR A 50 3.35 -27.54 10.40
N VAL A 51 2.76 -26.35 10.51
CA VAL A 51 2.36 -25.77 11.81
C VAL A 51 1.31 -26.64 12.47
N ILE A 52 0.27 -27.06 11.74
CA ILE A 52 -0.76 -27.97 12.25
C ILE A 52 -0.12 -29.31 12.66
N SER A 53 0.77 -29.87 11.83
CA SER A 53 1.49 -31.10 12.15
C SER A 53 2.31 -30.98 13.44
N MET A 54 3.05 -29.89 13.63
CA MET A 54 3.80 -29.63 14.87
C MET A 54 2.88 -29.53 16.07
N CYS A 55 1.75 -28.82 15.98
CA CYS A 55 0.77 -28.75 17.07
C CYS A 55 0.18 -30.12 17.42
N VAL A 56 -0.09 -30.98 16.43
CA VAL A 56 -0.59 -32.35 16.65
C VAL A 56 0.47 -33.21 17.32
N ILE A 57 1.73 -33.15 16.85
CA ILE A 57 2.83 -33.91 17.47
C ILE A 57 3.05 -33.45 18.91
N PHE A 58 3.03 -32.14 19.17
CA PHE A 58 3.23 -31.57 20.50
C PHE A 58 2.08 -31.94 21.46
N SER A 59 0.83 -31.92 20.99
CA SER A 59 -0.33 -32.32 21.80
C SER A 59 -0.33 -33.83 22.10
N MET A 60 -0.02 -34.68 21.12
CA MET A 60 0.08 -36.13 21.33
C MET A 60 1.21 -36.49 22.28
N THR A 61 2.39 -35.90 22.11
CA THR A 61 3.51 -36.10 23.05
C THR A 61 3.19 -35.61 24.45
N TYR A 62 2.48 -34.47 24.58
CA TYR A 62 2.01 -33.98 25.86
C TYR A 62 1.02 -34.94 26.54
N ILE A 63 0.04 -35.46 25.81
CA ILE A 63 -0.94 -36.43 26.33
C ILE A 63 -0.23 -37.68 26.85
N VAL A 64 0.74 -38.21 26.10
CA VAL A 64 1.53 -39.39 26.53
C VAL A 64 2.32 -39.10 27.82
N ILE A 65 2.92 -37.91 27.94
CA ILE A 65 3.67 -37.52 29.15
C ILE A 65 2.76 -37.37 30.37
N VAL A 66 1.55 -36.82 30.19
CA VAL A 66 0.57 -36.67 31.27
C VAL A 66 0.01 -38.04 31.70
N LEU A 67 -0.41 -38.87 30.73
CA LEU A 67 -0.97 -40.20 31.01
C LEU A 67 0.06 -41.15 31.65
N SER A 68 1.35 -41.03 31.30
CA SER A 68 2.40 -41.87 31.89
C SER A 68 2.71 -41.52 33.35
N GLY A 69 2.21 -40.40 33.90
CA GLY A 69 2.25 -40.03 35.33
C GLY A 69 3.65 -39.82 35.95
N LYS A 70 4.71 -40.24 35.26
CA LYS A 70 6.06 -40.42 35.84
C LYS A 70 6.99 -39.21 35.65
N ARG A 71 6.59 -38.19 34.87
CA ARG A 71 7.47 -37.08 34.47
C ARG A 71 6.84 -35.68 34.52
N ARG A 72 5.99 -35.41 35.52
CA ARG A 72 5.29 -34.12 35.69
C ARG A 72 6.23 -32.89 35.74
N ARG A 73 7.45 -33.03 36.29
CA ARG A 73 8.44 -31.93 36.34
C ARG A 73 9.00 -31.55 34.96
N TRP A 74 9.12 -32.50 34.04
CA TRP A 74 9.62 -32.27 32.68
C TRP A 74 8.60 -31.55 31.80
N ALA A 75 7.31 -31.85 31.98
CA ALA A 75 6.24 -31.13 31.30
C ALA A 75 6.23 -29.63 31.67
N PHE A 76 6.48 -29.31 32.94
CA PHE A 76 6.55 -27.93 33.41
C PHE A 76 7.77 -27.18 32.83
N ALA A 77 8.93 -27.82 32.79
CA ALA A 77 10.12 -27.28 32.13
C ALA A 77 9.89 -27.04 30.63
N GLY A 78 9.20 -27.95 29.95
CA GLY A 78 8.81 -27.78 28.55
C GLY A 78 7.92 -26.57 28.31
N PHE A 79 6.95 -26.32 29.20
CA PHE A 79 6.09 -25.14 29.13
C PHE A 79 6.86 -23.83 29.36
N GLU A 80 7.83 -23.80 30.28
CA GLU A 80 8.66 -22.61 30.50
C GLU A 80 9.58 -22.33 29.30
N VAL A 81 10.13 -23.36 28.66
CA VAL A 81 10.89 -23.20 27.42
C VAL A 81 10.00 -22.70 26.29
N LEU A 82 8.79 -23.25 26.14
CA LEU A 82 7.81 -22.77 25.16
C LEU A 82 7.44 -21.30 25.42
N ARG A 83 7.21 -20.93 26.69
CA ARG A 83 6.93 -19.55 27.10
C ARG A 83 8.07 -18.62 26.73
N LEU A 84 9.33 -19.01 26.97
CA LEU A 84 10.51 -18.24 26.60
C LEU A 84 10.62 -18.07 25.08
N ILE A 85 10.36 -19.12 24.29
CA ILE A 85 10.37 -19.06 22.82
C ILE A 85 9.26 -18.14 22.31
N VAL A 86 8.04 -18.25 22.85
CA VAL A 86 6.93 -17.36 22.50
C VAL A 86 7.27 -15.92 22.88
N ASN A 87 7.82 -15.69 24.06
CA ASN A 87 8.16 -14.34 24.52
C ASN A 87 9.31 -13.71 23.71
N ALA A 88 10.29 -14.51 23.29
CA ALA A 88 11.35 -14.06 22.37
C ALA A 88 10.82 -13.82 20.95
N SER A 89 9.82 -14.58 20.51
CA SER A 89 9.15 -14.41 19.21
C SER A 89 8.32 -13.11 19.11
N ILE A 90 7.95 -12.52 20.26
CA ILE A 90 7.27 -11.22 20.35
C ILE A 90 8.17 -10.06 19.90
N HIS A 91 9.45 -10.27 19.57
CA HIS A 91 10.21 -9.23 18.87
C HIS A 91 9.46 -8.78 17.60
N ASN A 92 8.89 -7.57 17.68
CA ASN A 92 7.94 -7.04 16.73
C ASN A 92 8.63 -6.85 15.37
N GLU A 93 8.23 -7.67 14.40
CA GLU A 93 8.64 -7.48 13.01
C GLU A 93 7.52 -6.67 12.36
N TYR A 94 7.87 -5.48 11.88
CA TYR A 94 6.91 -4.60 11.24
C TYR A 94 6.46 -5.21 9.92
N ARG A 95 5.16 -5.15 9.63
CA ARG A 95 4.72 -5.38 8.26
C ARG A 95 5.28 -4.27 7.39
N THR A 96 5.97 -4.63 6.31
CA THR A 96 6.36 -3.68 5.28
C THR A 96 5.10 -3.13 4.64
N ASN A 97 4.83 -1.85 4.90
CA ASN A 97 3.82 -1.12 4.17
C ASN A 97 4.32 -0.84 2.75
N VAL A 98 3.39 -0.46 1.87
CA VAL A 98 3.71 -0.18 0.46
C VAL A 98 4.40 1.17 0.37
N GLU A 99 5.59 1.18 -0.22
CA GLU A 99 6.33 2.40 -0.54
C GLU A 99 6.44 2.62 -2.05
N LYS A 100 6.45 1.53 -2.83
CA LYS A 100 6.63 1.58 -4.28
C LYS A 100 5.53 0.81 -5.03
N LEU A 101 5.37 1.12 -6.31
CA LEU A 101 4.37 0.49 -7.17
C LEU A 101 4.59 -1.04 -7.26
N GLU A 102 5.85 -1.47 -7.24
CA GLU A 102 6.23 -2.88 -7.30
C GLU A 102 5.76 -3.67 -6.08
N ASP A 103 5.60 -3.03 -4.92
CA ASP A 103 5.13 -3.67 -3.68
C ASP A 103 3.67 -4.16 -3.83
N LEU A 104 2.90 -3.55 -4.73
CA LEU A 104 1.52 -3.97 -5.06
C LEU A 104 1.47 -5.26 -5.89
N ARG A 105 2.61 -5.76 -6.38
CA ARG A 105 2.68 -7.07 -7.06
C ARG A 105 2.46 -8.21 -6.08
N ASP A 106 2.82 -8.00 -4.82
CA ASP A 106 2.65 -8.95 -3.74
C ASP A 106 1.22 -9.54 -3.73
N SER A 107 1.13 -10.86 -3.50
CA SER A 107 -0.15 -11.59 -3.45
C SER A 107 -1.03 -11.15 -2.29
N ARG A 108 -0.49 -10.41 -1.31
CA ARG A 108 -1.26 -9.77 -0.23
C ARG A 108 -2.11 -8.60 -0.71
N TYR A 109 -1.93 -8.11 -1.93
CA TYR A 109 -2.77 -7.07 -2.53
C TYR A 109 -3.54 -7.66 -3.70
N ASP A 110 -4.84 -7.80 -3.53
CA ASP A 110 -5.73 -8.41 -4.51
C ASP A 110 -6.34 -7.36 -5.45
N VAL A 111 -6.57 -6.16 -4.93
CA VAL A 111 -7.31 -5.10 -5.61
C VAL A 111 -6.62 -3.75 -5.44
N ILE A 112 -6.51 -3.01 -6.54
CA ILE A 112 -6.00 -1.64 -6.57
C ILE A 112 -7.12 -0.74 -7.07
N TYR A 113 -7.59 0.19 -6.23
CA TYR A 113 -8.59 1.17 -6.60
C TYR A 113 -7.92 2.47 -7.05
N GLY A 114 -8.55 3.18 -7.98
CA GLY A 114 -8.12 4.53 -8.34
C GLY A 114 -8.94 5.14 -9.47
N GLY A 115 -8.69 6.42 -9.73
CA GLY A 115 -9.40 7.16 -10.77
C GLY A 115 -9.00 6.76 -12.20
N LEU A 116 -9.79 7.23 -13.17
CA LEU A 116 -9.57 7.01 -14.61
C LEU A 116 -8.19 7.45 -15.13
N SER A 117 -7.53 8.40 -14.45
CA SER A 117 -6.21 8.91 -14.84
C SER A 117 -5.05 7.99 -14.45
N ILE A 118 -5.28 6.99 -13.61
CA ILE A 118 -4.22 6.12 -13.05
C ILE A 118 -3.82 4.94 -13.96
N PRO A 119 -4.74 4.19 -14.59
CA PRO A 119 -4.37 3.04 -15.43
C PRO A 119 -3.31 3.33 -16.51
N PRO A 120 -3.27 4.51 -17.17
CA PRO A 120 -2.22 4.87 -18.10
C PRO A 120 -0.83 5.02 -17.46
N LEU A 121 -0.76 5.34 -16.17
CA LEU A 121 0.49 5.53 -15.42
C LEU A 121 1.10 4.20 -14.94
N ILE A 122 0.29 3.13 -14.91
CA ILE A 122 0.74 1.79 -14.54
C ILE A 122 1.23 1.10 -15.82
N ASN A 123 2.50 0.73 -15.89
CA ASN A 123 3.05 -0.01 -17.04
C ASN A 123 2.96 -1.54 -16.87
N ASP A 124 2.90 -2.03 -15.63
CA ASP A 124 2.91 -3.46 -15.32
C ASP A 124 1.53 -4.12 -15.64
N PRO A 125 1.47 -5.13 -16.53
CA PRO A 125 0.23 -5.82 -16.87
C PRO A 125 -0.39 -6.60 -15.70
N LEU A 126 0.42 -7.09 -14.75
CA LEU A 126 -0.08 -7.79 -13.56
C LEU A 126 -0.83 -6.82 -12.64
N LEU A 127 -0.31 -5.61 -12.48
CA LEU A 127 -0.96 -4.57 -11.68
C LEU A 127 -2.22 -4.05 -12.37
N LYS A 128 -2.20 -3.88 -13.70
CA LYS A 128 -3.39 -3.51 -14.48
C LYS A 128 -4.54 -4.48 -14.26
N LYS A 129 -4.27 -5.79 -14.17
CA LYS A 129 -5.30 -6.80 -13.94
C LYS A 129 -5.95 -6.68 -12.55
N LYS A 130 -5.20 -6.21 -11.55
CA LYS A 130 -5.71 -5.94 -10.19
C LYS A 130 -6.43 -4.59 -10.08
N PHE A 131 -6.33 -3.74 -11.11
CA PHE A 131 -6.82 -2.37 -11.06
C PHE A 131 -8.32 -2.29 -11.32
N ILE A 132 -9.05 -1.64 -10.43
CA ILE A 132 -10.48 -1.34 -10.55
C ILE A 132 -10.64 0.18 -10.58
N VAL A 133 -11.16 0.67 -11.70
CA VAL A 133 -11.48 2.09 -11.85
C VAL A 133 -12.66 2.43 -10.95
N THR A 134 -12.47 3.41 -10.06
CA THR A 134 -13.49 3.88 -9.12
C THR A 134 -13.53 5.40 -9.07
N HIS A 135 -14.36 5.94 -8.17
CA HIS A 135 -14.42 7.37 -7.88
C HIS A 135 -13.03 7.88 -7.43
N PRO A 136 -12.63 9.13 -7.75
CA PRO A 136 -11.33 9.70 -7.36
C PRO A 136 -11.02 9.66 -5.85
N ASN A 137 -12.03 9.50 -5.01
CA ASN A 137 -11.85 9.17 -3.59
C ASN A 137 -12.05 7.66 -3.40
N CYS A 138 -10.96 6.88 -3.48
CA CYS A 138 -10.96 5.45 -3.21
C CYS A 138 -10.58 5.08 -1.77
N ALA A 139 -10.25 6.07 -0.92
CA ALA A 139 -9.77 5.81 0.44
C ALA A 139 -10.85 5.15 1.32
N SER A 140 -12.12 5.45 1.08
CA SER A 140 -13.25 4.77 1.76
C SER A 140 -13.37 3.28 1.41
N LEU A 141 -12.90 2.86 0.24
CA LEU A 141 -13.00 1.47 -0.23
C LEU A 141 -11.93 0.54 0.37
N ILE A 142 -10.88 1.12 0.96
CA ILE A 142 -9.81 0.37 1.62
C ILE A 142 -10.02 0.29 3.14
N ILE A 143 -11.01 0.98 3.69
CA ILE A 143 -11.39 0.87 5.12
C ILE A 143 -11.83 -0.57 5.40
N GLY A 144 -11.15 -1.23 6.34
CA GLY A 144 -11.44 -2.61 6.72
C GLY A 144 -10.99 -3.69 5.72
N ASN A 145 -10.50 -3.29 4.54
CA ASN A 145 -9.94 -4.22 3.56
C ASN A 145 -8.42 -4.10 3.51
N ASN A 146 -7.74 -4.94 4.30
CA ASN A 146 -6.29 -4.94 4.35
C ASN A 146 -5.65 -5.35 3.03
N SER A 147 -6.33 -6.11 2.16
CA SER A 147 -5.82 -6.58 0.86
C SER A 147 -6.04 -5.61 -0.30
N ALA A 148 -6.60 -4.43 -0.04
CA ALA A 148 -6.81 -3.40 -1.04
C ALA A 148 -5.82 -2.25 -0.90
N ALA A 149 -5.46 -1.65 -2.03
CA ALA A 149 -4.71 -0.41 -2.12
C ALA A 149 -5.51 0.63 -2.90
N CYS A 150 -5.29 1.91 -2.61
CA CYS A 150 -5.91 3.03 -3.29
C CYS A 150 -4.81 3.93 -3.85
N ILE A 151 -4.93 4.32 -5.11
CA ILE A 151 -4.06 5.29 -5.77
C ILE A 151 -4.94 6.45 -6.21
N CYS A 152 -4.73 7.61 -5.60
CA CYS A 152 -5.49 8.81 -5.92
C CYS A 152 -4.67 10.06 -5.68
N ASP A 153 -5.25 11.20 -6.02
CA ASP A 153 -4.61 12.49 -5.88
C ASP A 153 -4.35 12.85 -4.42
N ILE A 154 -3.18 13.40 -4.12
CA ILE A 154 -2.85 13.86 -2.78
C ILE A 154 -3.86 14.89 -2.24
N LEU A 155 -4.45 15.72 -3.11
CA LEU A 155 -5.46 16.70 -2.68
C LEU A 155 -6.72 16.02 -2.15
N TYR A 156 -7.18 14.93 -2.79
CA TYR A 156 -8.33 14.16 -2.32
C TYR A 156 -8.02 13.32 -1.07
N LEU A 157 -6.74 13.01 -0.85
CA LEU A 157 -6.29 12.23 0.30
C LEU A 157 -6.15 13.06 1.56
N SER A 158 -5.86 14.36 1.44
CA SER A 158 -5.67 15.24 2.60
C SER A 158 -6.82 15.12 3.60
N THR A 159 -8.08 15.10 3.15
CA THR A 159 -9.22 15.03 4.07
C THR A 159 -9.46 13.66 4.70
N VAL A 160 -8.93 12.58 4.12
CA VAL A 160 -9.23 11.19 4.56
C VAL A 160 -8.06 10.55 5.29
N VAL A 161 -6.82 10.88 4.93
CA VAL A 161 -5.62 10.31 5.53
C VAL A 161 -5.34 10.89 6.92
N PHE A 162 -5.74 12.14 7.20
CA PHE A 162 -5.49 12.74 8.52
C PHE A 162 -6.40 12.20 9.63
N ASP A 163 -7.60 11.70 9.30
CA ASP A 163 -8.55 11.17 10.29
C ASP A 163 -8.36 9.68 10.58
N GLU A 164 -7.72 8.93 9.69
CA GLU A 164 -7.69 7.47 9.73
C GLU A 164 -6.26 6.92 9.75
N LYS A 165 -6.09 5.69 10.29
CA LYS A 165 -4.78 5.01 10.39
C LYS A 165 -4.32 4.44 9.04
N PHE A 166 -4.27 5.25 8.00
CA PHE A 166 -3.73 4.85 6.71
C PHE A 166 -2.21 5.00 6.67
N HIS A 167 -1.59 4.14 5.86
CA HIS A 167 -0.23 4.31 5.40
C HIS A 167 -0.26 4.93 4.00
N MET A 168 0.47 6.04 3.83
CA MET A 168 0.71 6.67 2.54
C MET A 168 2.17 6.41 2.12
N SER A 169 2.37 6.00 0.86
CA SER A 169 3.72 5.84 0.31
C SER A 169 4.45 7.17 0.26
N LYS A 170 5.74 7.16 0.57
CA LYS A 170 6.58 8.36 0.48
C LYS A 170 6.85 8.77 -0.96
N GLU A 171 7.00 7.77 -1.84
CA GLU A 171 7.22 7.97 -3.27
C GLU A 171 5.87 7.85 -3.99
N PRO A 172 5.41 8.91 -4.69
CA PRO A 172 4.22 8.82 -5.53
C PRO A 172 4.53 8.06 -6.83
N ILE A 173 3.52 7.40 -7.40
CA ILE A 173 3.70 6.65 -8.66
C ILE A 173 4.00 7.55 -9.86
N SER A 174 3.58 8.81 -9.78
CA SER A 174 3.78 9.83 -10.79
C SER A 174 3.58 11.21 -10.16
N LYS A 175 4.34 12.16 -10.68
CA LYS A 175 4.29 13.58 -10.37
C LYS A 175 3.88 14.29 -11.65
N THR A 176 2.76 14.98 -11.60
CA THR A 176 2.22 15.76 -12.70
C THR A 176 1.89 17.15 -12.19
N VAL A 177 1.33 17.99 -13.03
CA VAL A 177 1.01 19.37 -12.69
C VAL A 177 -0.44 19.63 -13.04
N TYR A 178 -1.16 20.35 -12.18
CA TYR A 178 -2.46 20.88 -12.53
C TYR A 178 -2.31 21.97 -13.58
N SER A 179 -2.85 21.73 -14.77
CA SER A 179 -2.99 22.74 -15.81
C SER A 179 -4.47 23.06 -16.04
N LEU A 180 -4.75 24.33 -16.28
CA LEU A 180 -6.07 24.74 -16.75
C LEU A 180 -6.19 24.33 -18.22
N PRO A 181 -7.24 23.57 -18.60
CA PRO A 181 -7.47 23.24 -19.99
C PRO A 181 -7.91 24.52 -20.71
N ILE A 182 -6.95 25.17 -21.37
CA ILE A 182 -7.16 26.39 -22.14
C ILE A 182 -7.14 25.99 -23.62
N ARG A 183 -8.09 26.50 -24.41
CA ARG A 183 -8.06 26.34 -25.86
C ARG A 183 -6.84 27.05 -26.44
N ASP A 184 -6.20 26.44 -27.44
CA ASP A 184 -5.00 27.04 -28.04
C ASP A 184 -5.25 28.42 -28.65
N ASP A 185 -6.46 28.66 -29.16
CA ASP A 185 -6.88 29.92 -29.76
C ASP A 185 -7.55 30.90 -28.77
N TRP A 186 -7.44 30.63 -27.46
CA TRP A 186 -8.08 31.49 -26.47
C TRP A 186 -7.37 32.85 -26.37
N PRO A 187 -8.04 33.98 -26.67
CA PRO A 187 -7.41 35.30 -26.74
C PRO A 187 -6.89 35.82 -25.40
N LEU A 188 -7.22 35.16 -24.29
CA LEU A 188 -6.78 35.52 -22.95
C LEU A 188 -5.68 34.60 -22.40
N ARG A 189 -5.21 33.61 -23.17
CA ARG A 189 -4.20 32.63 -22.73
C ARG A 189 -2.97 33.33 -22.13
N GLU A 190 -2.34 34.20 -22.91
CA GLU A 190 -1.14 34.95 -22.48
C GLU A 190 -1.39 35.78 -21.22
N ARG A 191 -2.57 36.39 -21.07
CA ARG A 191 -2.92 37.18 -19.89
C ARG A 191 -3.11 36.32 -18.65
N VAL A 192 -3.70 35.13 -18.80
CA VAL A 192 -3.86 34.18 -17.71
C VAL A 192 -2.52 33.59 -17.31
N ASP A 193 -1.66 33.26 -18.26
CA ASP A 193 -0.31 32.75 -17.97
C ASP A 193 0.51 33.79 -17.19
N ILE A 194 0.49 35.07 -17.62
CA ILE A 194 1.13 36.18 -16.88
C ILE A 194 0.53 36.35 -15.48
N PHE A 195 -0.78 36.22 -15.35
CA PHE A 195 -1.44 36.33 -14.05
C PHE A 195 -1.07 35.18 -13.11
N LEU A 196 -1.01 33.95 -13.61
CA LEU A 196 -0.58 32.77 -12.85
C LEU A 196 0.88 32.92 -12.41
N MET A 197 1.78 33.33 -13.30
CA MET A 197 3.19 33.61 -12.96
C MET A 197 3.33 34.68 -11.86
N ARG A 198 2.43 35.67 -11.80
CA ARG A 198 2.45 36.69 -10.75
C ARG A 198 1.89 36.23 -9.41
N LEU A 199 0.97 35.26 -9.41
CA LEU A 199 0.46 34.66 -8.17
C LEU A 199 1.51 33.79 -7.48
N GLU A 200 2.55 33.39 -8.21
CA GLU A 200 3.64 32.54 -7.71
C GLU A 200 4.77 33.35 -7.04
N GLN A 201 4.82 34.68 -7.19
CA GLN A 201 5.79 35.60 -6.54
C GLN A 201 5.30 36.11 -5.19
#